data_AF-A0A939NIS4-F1
#
_entry.id   AF-A0A939NIS4-F1
#
_cell.length_a   1.000
_cell.length_b   1.000
_cell.length_c   1.000
_cell.angle_alpha   90.00
_cell.angle_beta   90.00
_cell.angle_gamma   90.00
#
_symmetry.space_group_name_H-M   'P 1'
#
loop_
_entity.id
_entity.type
_entity.pdbx_description
1 polymer ?
#
loop_
_entity_poly.entity_id
_entity_poly.type
_entity_poly.pdbx_seq_one_letter_code
_entity_poly.pdbx_strand_id
1 'polypeptide(L)' 'MKSISRFLIQHLYFVVEKILLTDYLIDDNPRQYLYWNTIMYTATHNINDDRFARVNNWKDVEQYF' A
#
# COMPACT_ATOMS: atom_id res chain seq x y z
N MET A 1 -1.82 -27.00 -31.49
CA MET A 1 -2.41 -25.65 -31.35
C MET A 1 -2.14 -25.17 -29.92
N LYS A 2 -1.21 -24.23 -29.72
CA LYS A 2 -0.89 -23.73 -28.37
C LYS A 2 -2.03 -22.78 -27.94
N SER A 3 -2.85 -23.23 -26.99
CA SER A 3 -3.81 -22.35 -26.33
C SER A 3 -3.01 -21.33 -25.52
N ILE A 4 -3.12 -20.06 -25.89
CA ILE A 4 -2.57 -18.96 -25.10
C ILE A 4 -3.49 -18.80 -23.89
N SER A 5 -3.05 -19.28 -22.73
CA SER A 5 -3.69 -18.97 -21.46
C SER A 5 -3.57 -17.46 -21.22
N ARG A 6 -4.71 -16.78 -21.30
CA ARG A 6 -4.83 -15.37 -20.97
C ARG A 6 -4.71 -15.24 -19.45
N PHE A 7 -3.52 -14.93 -18.94
CA PHE A 7 -3.34 -14.55 -17.54
C PHE A 7 -3.96 -13.16 -17.34
N LEU A 8 -5.27 -13.11 -17.12
CA LEU A 8 -5.93 -11.94 -16.55
C LEU A 8 -5.63 -11.94 -15.07
N ILE A 9 -4.60 -11.21 -14.67
CA ILE A 9 -4.33 -11.01 -13.25
C ILE A 9 -5.29 -9.91 -12.76
N GLN A 10 -6.36 -10.30 -12.08
CA GLN A 10 -7.25 -9.38 -11.37
C GLN A 10 -6.75 -9.23 -9.93
N HIS A 11 -6.30 -8.03 -9.55
CA HIS A 11 -5.84 -7.71 -8.19
C HIS A 11 -6.65 -6.57 -7.56
N LEU A 12 -7.98 -6.70 -7.56
CA LEU A 12 -8.86 -5.81 -6.81
C LEU A 12 -9.50 -6.62 -5.68
N TYR A 13 -9.15 -6.26 -4.45
CA TYR A 13 -9.66 -6.90 -3.25
C TYR A 13 -10.51 -5.89 -2.48
N PHE A 14 -11.73 -6.28 -2.12
CA PHE A 14 -12.57 -5.54 -1.18
C PHE A 14 -12.48 -6.24 0.16
N VAL A 15 -11.80 -5.60 1.13
CA VAL A 15 -11.60 -6.19 2.46
C VAL A 15 -11.96 -5.17 3.52
N VAL A 16 -12.71 -5.60 4.54
CA VAL A 16 -13.11 -4.75 5.68
C VAL A 16 -11.98 -4.66 6.71
N GLU A 17 -11.20 -5.74 6.85
CA GLU A 17 -10.01 -5.82 7.70
C GLU A 17 -8.77 -6.08 6.85
N LYS A 18 -7.60 -5.66 7.32
CA LYS A 18 -6.37 -5.74 6.53
C LYS A 18 -5.69 -7.10 6.65
N ILE A 19 -6.25 -8.09 5.95
CA ILE A 19 -5.77 -9.49 5.89
C ILE A 19 -4.97 -9.74 4.59
N LEU A 20 -4.49 -8.69 3.92
CA LEU A 20 -3.71 -8.84 2.69
C LEU A 20 -2.26 -9.18 3.03
N LEU A 21 -1.77 -10.30 2.50
CA LEU A 21 -0.35 -10.66 2.55
C LEU A 21 0.41 -9.86 1.48
N THR A 22 1.25 -8.93 1.90
CA THR A 22 2.03 -8.05 1.01
C THR A 22 3.36 -7.67 1.65
N ASP A 23 4.39 -7.42 0.83
CA ASP A 23 5.67 -6.92 1.31
C ASP A 23 5.58 -5.45 1.76
N TYR A 24 4.74 -4.66 1.07
CA TYR A 24 4.55 -3.23 1.30
C TYR A 24 3.07 -2.84 1.29
N LEU A 25 2.74 -1.84 2.09
CA LEU A 25 1.44 -1.19 2.12
C LEU A 25 1.64 0.32 2.10
N ILE A 26 1.17 1.00 1.04
CA ILE A 26 1.07 2.46 1.00
C ILE A 26 -0.37 2.82 1.38
N ASP A 27 -0.55 3.54 2.49
CA ASP A 27 -1.87 3.91 3.00
C ASP A 27 -1.79 5.21 3.81
N ASP A 28 -2.89 5.96 3.90
CA ASP A 28 -2.97 7.24 4.62
C ASP A 28 -3.64 7.13 5.99
N ASN A 29 -4.22 5.98 6.34
CA ASN A 29 -4.90 5.77 7.61
C ASN A 29 -3.91 5.40 8.72
N PRO A 30 -3.74 6.22 9.78
CA PRO A 30 -2.77 5.98 10.87
C PRO A 30 -3.10 4.79 11.77
N ARG A 31 -4.27 4.16 11.58
CA ARG A 31 -4.68 2.97 12.33
C ARG A 31 -4.20 1.65 11.69
N GLN A 32 -3.18 1.71 10.83
CA GLN A 32 -2.53 0.52 10.30
C GLN A 32 -1.92 -0.33 11.41
N TYR A 33 -1.93 -1.64 11.21
CA TYR A 33 -1.16 -2.55 12.03
C TYR A 33 0.33 -2.47 11.65
N LEU A 34 1.22 -2.42 12.64
CA LEU A 34 2.68 -2.33 12.47
C LEU A 34 3.33 -3.63 11.94
N TYR A 35 2.53 -4.64 11.57
CA TYR A 35 3.05 -5.93 11.09
C TYR A 35 3.62 -5.88 9.67
N TRP A 36 3.23 -4.87 8.88
CA TRP A 36 3.67 -4.69 7.49
C TRP A 36 4.73 -3.58 7.41
N ASN A 37 5.54 -3.60 6.34
CA ASN A 37 6.33 -2.43 5.94
C ASN A 37 5.38 -1.36 5.40
N THR A 38 4.70 -0.67 6.32
CA THR A 38 3.72 0.36 6.03
C THR A 38 4.44 1.67 5.75
N ILE A 39 4.08 2.27 4.62
CA ILE A 39 4.52 3.60 4.21
C ILE A 39 3.30 4.53 4.30
N MET A 40 3.38 5.52 5.18
CA MET A 40 2.36 6.55 5.38
C MET A 40 2.34 7.50 4.19
N TYR A 41 1.25 7.50 3.43
CA TYR A 41 1.00 8.54 2.45
C TYR A 41 0.47 9.79 3.14
N THR A 42 1.10 10.94 2.92
CA THR A 42 0.71 12.18 3.62
C THR A 42 -0.72 12.62 3.27
N ALA A 43 -1.51 12.81 4.32
CA ALA A 43 -2.84 13.41 4.28
C ALA A 43 -3.02 14.33 5.50
N THR A 44 -3.96 15.27 5.43
CA THR A 44 -4.16 16.30 6.46
C THR A 44 -4.40 15.72 7.86
N HIS A 45 -5.07 14.58 7.97
CA HIS A 45 -5.36 13.92 9.25
C HIS A 45 -4.20 13.10 9.83
N ASN A 46 -3.10 12.91 9.09
CA ASN A 46 -1.97 12.09 9.54
C ASN A 46 -0.64 12.87 9.64
N ILE A 47 -0.64 14.20 9.45
CA ILE A 47 0.57 15.03 9.40
C ILE A 47 1.46 14.95 10.66
N ASN A 48 0.88 14.66 11.82
CA ASN A 48 1.58 14.59 13.10
C ASN A 48 1.95 13.15 13.51
N ASP A 49 1.72 12.16 12.64
CA ASP A 49 2.08 10.76 12.90
C ASP A 49 3.49 10.47 12.38
N ASP A 50 4.39 10.05 13.26
CA ASP A 50 5.80 9.79 12.95
C ASP A 50 6.19 8.30 13.10
N ARG A 51 5.20 7.41 13.27
CA ARG A 51 5.42 5.98 13.54
C ARG A 51 5.82 5.16 12.31
N PHE A 52 5.69 5.72 11.12
CA PHE A 52 5.85 5.03 9.84
C PHE A 52 6.81 5.78 8.91
N ALA A 53 7.48 5.07 8.00
CA ALA A 53 8.13 5.70 6.85
C ALA A 53 7.09 6.52 6.06
N ARG A 54 7.47 7.68 5.52
CA ARG A 54 6.51 8.65 4.95
C ARG A 54 6.88 9.08 3.54
N VAL A 55 5.86 9.17 2.69
CA VAL A 55 5.92 9.75 1.34
C VAL A 55 4.86 10.85 1.24
N ASN A 56 5.20 11.98 0.63
CA ASN A 56 4.28 13.13 0.57
C ASN A 56 3.48 13.20 -0.72
N ASN A 57 3.90 12.46 -1.73
CA ASN A 57 3.31 12.46 -3.06
C ASN A 57 3.82 11.24 -3.86
N TRP A 58 3.32 11.07 -5.09
CA TRP A 58 3.70 9.96 -5.96
C TRP A 58 5.15 9.99 -6.47
N LYS A 59 5.80 11.17 -6.54
CA LYS A 59 7.24 11.23 -6.87
C LYS A 59 8.10 10.72 -5.72
N ASP A 60 7.69 10.98 -4.48
CA ASP A 60 8.36 10.40 -3.31
C ASP A 60 8.22 8.87 -3.31
N VAL A 61 7.06 8.34 -3.74
CA VAL A 61 6.86 6.89 -3.94
C VAL A 61 7.83 6.36 -4.99
N GLU A 62 7.90 6.98 -6.16
CA GLU A 62 8.84 6.60 -7.22
C GLU A 62 10.31 6.63 -6.75
N GLN A 63 10.68 7.57 -5.89
CA GLN A 63 12.05 7.65 -5.35
C GLN A 63 12.34 6.63 -4.24
N TYR A 64 11.31 6.14 -3.56
CA TYR A 64 11.46 5.19 -2.46
C TYR A 64 11.74 3.76 -2.95
N PHE A 65 11.26 3.40 -4.14
CA PHE A 65 11.34 2.06 -4.75
C PHE A 65 12.33 2.00 -5.91
#